data_AF-A0A1Q6YM71-F1
#
_entry.id   AF-A0A1Q6YM71-F1
#
_cell.length_a   1.000
_cell.length_b   1.000
_cell.length_c   1.000
_cell.angle_alpha   90.00
_cell.angle_beta   90.00
_cell.angle_gamma   90.00
#
_symmetry.space_group_name_H-M   'P 1'
#
loop_
_entity.id
_entity.type
_entity.pdbx_description
1 polymer ?
#
loop_
_entity_poly.entity_id
_entity_poly.type
_entity_poly.pdbx_seq_one_letter_code
_entity_poly.pdbx_strand_id
1 'polypeptide(L)'
;MRETPDVSLDADPATGYPVYCTAGSSCSGAGGSGWLTVGGTSAAAPMWAAMVVLTNQKAAQQGKKPMGFLNPALYKIASGSHYNSDFHDITPPGNPSTPSNNDELGFNGGAYPVTNNYDMATGWGTLNATRLAADLVSIG
;
A
#
# COMPACT_ATOMS: atom_id res chain seq x y z
N MET A 1 -0.14 -0.50 22.17
CA MET A 1 0.41 -1.46 21.18
C MET A 1 0.31 -0.82 19.80
N ARG A 2 1.19 -1.18 18.86
CA ARG A 2 1.14 -0.69 17.46
C ARG A 2 0.57 -1.80 16.58
N GLU A 3 -0.48 -1.50 15.85
CA GLU A 3 -1.09 -2.40 14.87
C GLU A 3 -0.42 -2.23 13.50
N THR A 4 -0.47 -3.26 12.66
CA THR A 4 0.13 -3.28 11.32
C THR A 4 -0.78 -4.00 10.33
N PRO A 5 -0.74 -3.63 9.04
CA PRO A 5 0.02 -2.51 8.48
C PRO A 5 -0.68 -1.15 8.71
N ASP A 6 -0.03 -0.05 8.38
CA ASP A 6 -0.69 1.27 8.32
C ASP A 6 -1.52 1.39 7.02
N VAL A 7 -0.97 0.87 5.90
CA VAL A 7 -1.50 0.97 4.52
C VAL A 7 -1.01 -0.20 3.67
N SER A 8 -1.63 -0.41 2.51
CA SER A 8 -1.29 -1.50 1.57
C SER A 8 -1.21 -1.03 0.11
N LEU A 9 -0.70 -1.91 -0.75
CA LEU A 9 -0.73 -1.85 -2.22
C LEU A 9 -0.67 -3.30 -2.76
N ASP A 10 -0.79 -3.46 -4.09
CA ASP A 10 -0.68 -4.78 -4.70
C ASP A 10 0.65 -5.47 -4.33
N ALA A 11 0.52 -6.75 -3.98
CA ALA A 11 1.59 -7.62 -3.55
C ALA A 11 1.42 -9.03 -4.14
N ASP A 12 0.42 -9.29 -4.98
CA ASP A 12 0.24 -10.60 -5.59
C ASP A 12 1.12 -10.72 -6.84
N PRO A 13 2.05 -11.69 -6.93
CA PRO A 13 2.82 -11.92 -8.16
C PRO A 13 1.96 -12.23 -9.39
N ALA A 14 0.72 -12.71 -9.22
CA ALA A 14 -0.21 -12.96 -10.32
C ALA A 14 -0.76 -11.68 -10.97
N THR A 15 -0.83 -10.58 -10.22
CA THR A 15 -1.21 -9.23 -10.71
C THR A 15 -0.05 -8.23 -10.66
N GLY A 16 1.15 -8.72 -10.37
CA GLY A 16 2.28 -7.90 -9.94
C GLY A 16 2.91 -7.00 -11.01
N TYR A 17 4.05 -6.44 -10.64
CA TYR A 17 4.72 -5.38 -11.36
C TYR A 17 5.72 -5.94 -12.38
N PRO A 18 5.75 -5.44 -13.62
CA PRO A 18 6.80 -5.77 -14.57
C PRO A 18 8.11 -5.09 -14.15
N VAL A 19 9.14 -5.88 -13.89
CA VAL A 19 10.48 -5.41 -13.53
C VAL A 19 11.50 -6.03 -14.47
N TYR A 20 12.42 -5.20 -14.97
CA TYR A 20 13.56 -5.68 -15.74
C TYR A 20 14.71 -6.02 -14.78
N CYS A 21 15.07 -7.29 -14.68
CA CYS A 21 16.16 -7.75 -13.84
C CYS A 21 17.44 -7.93 -14.65
N THR A 22 18.51 -7.33 -14.14
CA THR A 22 19.87 -7.38 -14.70
C THR A 22 20.85 -8.16 -13.81
N ALA A 23 20.37 -8.74 -12.71
CA ALA A 23 21.16 -9.43 -11.70
C ALA A 23 21.61 -10.85 -12.10
N GLY A 24 21.67 -11.16 -13.40
CA GLY A 24 22.17 -12.44 -13.90
C GLY A 24 21.39 -13.64 -13.36
N SER A 25 22.12 -14.67 -12.93
CA SER A 25 21.53 -15.90 -12.36
C SER A 25 20.61 -15.68 -11.15
N SER A 26 20.63 -14.50 -10.53
CA SER A 26 19.70 -14.12 -9.45
C SER A 26 18.29 -13.77 -9.96
N CYS A 27 18.12 -13.57 -11.26
CA CYS A 27 16.83 -13.29 -11.90
C CYS A 27 16.06 -14.60 -12.19
N SER A 28 15.68 -15.31 -11.12
CA SER A 28 14.83 -16.50 -11.21
C SER A 28 13.55 -16.19 -12.01
N GLY A 29 13.30 -16.94 -13.08
CA GLY A 29 12.16 -16.72 -13.98
C GLY A 29 12.46 -15.88 -15.23
N ALA A 30 13.60 -15.19 -15.32
CA ALA A 30 13.98 -14.36 -16.48
C ALA A 30 15.11 -14.95 -17.34
N GLY A 31 15.53 -16.21 -17.11
CA GLY A 31 16.61 -16.85 -17.89
C GLY A 31 17.99 -16.20 -17.74
N GLY A 32 18.20 -15.40 -16.69
CA GLY A 32 19.45 -14.68 -16.41
C GLY A 32 19.31 -13.17 -16.47
N SER A 33 18.70 -12.58 -17.49
CA SER A 33 18.39 -11.15 -17.49
C SER A 33 17.22 -10.89 -18.42
N GLY A 34 16.26 -10.09 -17.96
CA GLY A 34 15.03 -9.89 -18.70
C GLY A 34 13.89 -9.36 -17.84
N TRP A 35 12.73 -9.26 -18.48
CA TRP A 35 11.49 -8.91 -17.82
C TRP A 35 10.97 -10.09 -16.99
N LEU A 36 10.52 -9.79 -15.78
CA LEU A 36 9.73 -10.68 -14.95
C LEU A 36 8.62 -9.89 -14.26
N THR A 37 7.60 -10.60 -13.82
CA THR A 37 6.56 -10.04 -12.94
C THR A 37 6.94 -10.34 -11.49
N VAL A 38 6.95 -9.31 -10.64
CA VAL A 38 7.21 -9.45 -9.20
C VAL A 38 6.02 -8.98 -8.39
N GLY A 39 5.76 -9.66 -7.27
CA GLY A 39 4.84 -9.20 -6.24
C GLY A 39 5.56 -8.93 -4.92
N GLY A 40 4.86 -9.20 -3.84
CA GLY A 40 5.30 -9.03 -2.47
C GLY A 40 5.15 -7.60 -1.95
N THR A 41 5.05 -7.47 -0.64
CA THR A 41 5.05 -6.17 0.05
C THR A 41 6.35 -5.38 -0.20
N SER A 42 7.43 -6.07 -0.58
CA SER A 42 8.67 -5.47 -1.10
C SER A 42 8.46 -4.61 -2.34
N ALA A 43 7.47 -4.90 -3.19
CA ALA A 43 7.10 -4.08 -4.34
C ALA A 43 6.13 -2.95 -3.94
N ALA A 44 5.23 -3.20 -2.98
CA ALA A 44 4.32 -2.20 -2.42
C ALA A 44 5.05 -1.03 -1.72
N ALA A 45 6.08 -1.33 -0.93
CA ALA A 45 6.84 -0.33 -0.16
C ALA A 45 7.48 0.79 -1.03
N PRO A 46 8.24 0.50 -2.10
CA PRO A 46 8.80 1.55 -2.96
C PRO A 46 7.74 2.31 -3.75
N MET A 47 6.58 1.72 -4.05
CA MET A 47 5.45 2.45 -4.65
C MET A 47 4.89 3.52 -3.71
N TRP A 48 4.71 3.20 -2.43
CA TRP A 48 4.37 4.19 -1.40
C TRP A 48 5.45 5.27 -1.25
N ALA A 49 6.74 4.89 -1.27
CA ALA A 49 7.83 5.85 -1.22
C ALA A 49 7.81 6.83 -2.41
N ALA A 50 7.53 6.35 -3.63
CA ALA A 50 7.39 7.18 -4.82
C ALA A 50 6.23 8.18 -4.69
N MET A 51 5.08 7.74 -4.17
CA MET A 51 3.95 8.63 -3.88
C MET A 51 4.34 9.76 -2.91
N VAL A 52 5.10 9.45 -1.85
CA VAL A 52 5.57 10.45 -0.88
C VAL A 52 6.53 11.44 -1.53
N VAL A 53 7.42 10.98 -2.42
CA VAL A 53 8.32 11.87 -3.19
C VAL A 53 7.52 12.84 -4.04
N LEU A 54 6.50 12.37 -4.77
CA LEU A 54 5.62 13.21 -5.59
C LEU A 54 4.81 14.20 -4.73
N THR A 55 4.37 13.75 -3.55
CA THR A 55 3.68 14.61 -2.57
C THR A 55 4.60 15.71 -2.05
N ASN A 56 5.86 15.39 -1.75
CA ASN A 56 6.87 16.38 -1.35
C ASN A 56 7.18 17.37 -2.48
N GLN A 57 7.24 16.91 -3.72
CA GLN A 57 7.40 17.79 -4.88
C GLN A 57 6.22 18.78 -4.99
N LYS A 58 4.98 18.30 -4.81
CA LYS A 58 3.78 19.14 -4.77
C LYS A 58 3.79 20.12 -3.60
N ALA A 59 4.22 19.69 -2.41
CA ALA A 59 4.37 20.56 -1.24
C ALA A 59 5.37 21.70 -1.51
N ALA A 60 6.54 21.36 -2.09
CA ALA A 60 7.58 22.33 -2.43
C ALA A 60 7.09 23.38 -3.46
N GLN A 61 6.30 22.97 -4.45
CA GLN A 61 5.66 23.90 -5.40
C GLN A 61 4.70 24.91 -4.73
N GLN A 62 4.21 24.60 -3.53
CA GLN A 62 3.36 25.47 -2.71
C GLN A 62 4.11 26.16 -1.57
N GLY A 63 5.45 26.07 -1.54
CA GLY A 63 6.27 26.65 -0.46
C GLY A 63 6.13 25.95 0.90
N LYS A 64 5.64 24.70 0.91
CA LYS A 64 5.42 23.90 2.12
C LYS A 64 6.60 22.97 2.42
N LYS A 65 6.68 22.51 3.67
CA LYS A 65 7.71 21.56 4.14
C LYS A 65 7.42 20.14 3.62
N PRO A 66 8.45 19.27 3.52
CA PRO A 66 8.23 17.86 3.22
C PRO A 66 7.46 17.16 4.35
N MET A 67 6.74 16.09 4.01
CA MET A 67 5.81 15.39 4.91
C MET A 67 6.49 14.77 6.15
N GLY A 68 7.75 14.35 6.04
CA GLY A 68 8.49 13.75 7.16
C GLY A 68 7.82 12.47 7.68
N PHE A 69 7.57 12.41 9.00
CA PHE A 69 6.87 11.28 9.62
C PHE A 69 5.39 11.28 9.25
N LEU A 70 5.01 10.34 8.38
CA LEU A 70 3.75 10.38 7.65
C LEU A 70 2.54 9.85 8.44
N ASN A 71 2.74 8.90 9.37
CA ASN A 71 1.63 8.20 10.04
C ASN A 71 0.61 9.13 10.71
N PRO A 72 0.99 10.18 11.47
CA PRO A 72 0.01 11.07 12.09
C PRO A 72 -0.91 11.76 11.06
N ALA A 73 -0.36 12.15 9.90
CA ALA A 73 -1.13 12.77 8.83
C ALA A 73 -2.05 11.75 8.13
N LEU A 74 -1.56 10.53 7.85
CA LEU A 74 -2.37 9.47 7.25
C LEU A 74 -3.56 9.11 8.12
N TYR A 75 -3.33 8.87 9.41
CA TYR A 75 -4.41 8.50 10.33
C TYR A 75 -5.42 9.64 10.50
N LYS A 76 -4.99 10.90 10.49
CA LYS A 76 -5.90 12.06 10.54
C LYS A 76 -6.83 12.11 9.32
N ILE A 77 -6.30 11.83 8.13
CA ILE A 77 -7.10 11.78 6.89
C ILE A 77 -8.02 10.56 6.91
N ALA A 78 -7.47 9.38 7.25
CA ALA A 78 -8.18 8.12 7.17
C ALA A 78 -9.29 7.97 8.23
N SER A 79 -9.17 8.63 9.38
CA SER A 79 -10.26 8.72 10.36
C SER A 79 -11.25 9.85 10.05
N GLY A 80 -11.04 10.60 8.97
CA GLY A 80 -11.83 11.78 8.60
C GLY A 80 -12.84 11.52 7.49
N SER A 81 -13.55 12.58 7.09
CA SER A 81 -14.55 12.52 6.01
C SER A 81 -13.96 12.25 4.62
N HIS A 82 -12.64 12.37 4.46
CA HIS A 82 -11.94 12.18 3.19
C HIS A 82 -11.45 10.74 2.99
N TYR A 83 -11.70 9.84 3.94
CA TYR A 83 -11.26 8.44 3.83
C TYR A 83 -11.59 7.80 2.48
N ASN A 84 -12.86 7.83 2.07
CA ASN A 84 -13.32 7.21 0.83
C ASN A 84 -12.85 7.91 -0.45
N SER A 85 -12.35 9.15 -0.38
CA SER A 85 -11.75 9.81 -1.54
C SER A 85 -10.26 9.49 -1.67
N ASP A 86 -9.59 9.26 -0.54
CA ASP A 86 -8.14 9.21 -0.44
C ASP A 86 -7.60 7.79 -0.36
N PHE A 87 -8.42 6.87 0.13
CA PHE A 87 -8.14 5.46 0.25
C PHE A 87 -9.18 4.65 -0.51
N HIS A 88 -8.73 3.55 -1.07
CA HIS A 88 -9.58 2.47 -1.50
C HIS A 88 -9.53 1.38 -0.42
N ASP A 89 -10.64 1.25 0.29
CA ASP A 89 -10.86 0.25 1.34
C ASP A 89 -10.92 -1.16 0.75
N ILE A 90 -10.16 -2.09 1.34
CA ILE A 90 -10.19 -3.50 0.93
C ILE A 90 -11.21 -4.15 1.84
N THR A 91 -12.36 -4.50 1.28
CA THR A 91 -13.50 -4.98 2.06
C THR A 91 -13.62 -6.51 1.98
N PRO A 92 -14.31 -7.14 2.95
CA PRO A 92 -14.52 -8.58 2.93
C PRO A 92 -15.19 -9.02 1.62
N PRO A 93 -14.83 -10.19 1.09
CA PRO A 93 -15.52 -10.74 -0.07
C PRO A 93 -16.97 -11.02 0.29
N GLY A 94 -17.88 -10.79 -0.67
CA GLY A 94 -19.31 -11.05 -0.48
C GLY A 94 -19.66 -12.52 -0.23
N ASN A 95 -18.73 -13.45 -0.47
CA ASN A 95 -18.88 -14.88 -0.20
C ASN A 95 -18.11 -15.29 1.06
N PRO A 96 -18.79 -15.68 2.16
CA PRO A 96 -18.14 -16.10 3.41
C PRO A 96 -17.28 -17.36 3.29
N SER A 97 -17.46 -18.18 2.25
CA SER A 97 -16.68 -19.40 2.01
C SER A 97 -15.28 -19.14 1.45
N THR A 98 -14.96 -17.88 1.11
CA THR A 98 -13.64 -17.46 0.64
C THR A 98 -13.12 -16.31 1.52
N PRO A 99 -12.89 -16.52 2.82
CA PRO A 99 -12.47 -15.44 3.71
C PRO A 99 -11.10 -14.90 3.28
N SER A 100 -10.96 -13.57 3.24
CA SER A 100 -9.70 -12.88 2.99
C SER A 100 -9.06 -12.47 4.32
N ASN A 101 -7.77 -12.73 4.48
CA ASN A 101 -6.97 -12.43 5.67
C ASN A 101 -5.48 -12.33 5.28
N ASN A 102 -4.61 -12.00 6.24
CA ASN A 102 -3.15 -11.96 6.04
C ASN A 102 -2.43 -13.27 6.42
N ASP A 103 -3.15 -14.39 6.53
CA ASP A 103 -2.63 -15.71 6.91
C ASP A 103 -2.43 -16.59 5.67
N GLU A 104 -1.50 -16.17 4.80
CA GLU A 104 -1.21 -16.81 3.51
C GLU A 104 -0.93 -18.32 3.63
N LEU A 105 -0.26 -18.74 4.72
CA LEU A 105 0.10 -20.13 4.97
C LEU A 105 -0.96 -20.91 5.78
N GLY A 106 -2.01 -20.24 6.26
CA GLY A 106 -3.08 -20.84 7.06
C GLY A 106 -2.64 -21.33 8.44
N PHE A 107 -1.51 -20.85 8.96
CA PHE A 107 -0.94 -21.33 10.23
C PHE A 107 -1.52 -20.62 11.46
N ASN A 108 -2.25 -19.52 11.26
CA ASN A 108 -2.76 -18.66 12.33
C ASN A 108 -4.30 -18.68 12.40
N GLY A 109 -4.94 -19.59 11.67
CA GLY A 109 -6.40 -19.74 11.65
C GLY A 109 -7.14 -18.50 11.13
N GLY A 110 -6.48 -17.68 10.31
CA GLY A 110 -7.08 -16.44 9.79
C GLY A 110 -7.36 -15.39 10.86
N ALA A 111 -6.53 -15.31 11.91
CA ALA A 111 -6.74 -14.42 13.07
C ALA A 111 -6.96 -12.94 12.74
N TYR A 112 -6.47 -12.47 11.59
CA TYR A 112 -6.63 -11.10 11.11
C TYR A 112 -7.40 -11.09 9.78
N PRO A 113 -8.74 -11.18 9.82
CA PRO A 113 -9.55 -11.08 8.63
C PRO A 113 -9.54 -9.65 8.08
N VAL A 114 -9.74 -9.54 6.78
CA VAL A 114 -10.12 -8.28 6.13
C VAL A 114 -11.48 -7.84 6.69
N THR A 115 -11.64 -6.57 7.02
CA THR A 115 -12.90 -5.97 7.49
C THR A 115 -13.19 -4.66 6.78
N ASN A 116 -14.28 -3.98 7.09
CA ASN A 116 -14.50 -2.63 6.54
C ASN A 116 -13.68 -1.61 7.32
N ASN A 117 -13.10 -0.63 6.63
CA ASN A 117 -12.17 0.37 7.15
C ASN A 117 -10.85 -0.28 7.63
N TYR A 118 -10.19 0.30 8.64
CA TYR A 118 -8.93 -0.23 9.14
C TYR A 118 -9.05 -1.70 9.58
N ASP A 119 -8.14 -2.53 9.08
CA ASP A 119 -7.91 -3.88 9.58
C ASP A 119 -6.41 -4.23 9.62
N MET A 120 -6.07 -5.28 10.37
CA MET A 120 -4.68 -5.75 10.49
C MET A 120 -4.20 -6.56 9.27
N ALA A 121 -5.03 -6.74 8.24
CA ALA A 121 -4.63 -7.39 7.01
C ALA A 121 -4.12 -6.39 5.97
N THR A 122 -4.78 -5.24 5.85
CA THR A 122 -4.55 -4.26 4.79
C THR A 122 -4.41 -2.81 5.29
N GLY A 123 -4.56 -2.57 6.59
CA GLY A 123 -4.46 -1.24 7.19
C GLY A 123 -5.63 -0.37 6.75
N TRP A 124 -5.37 0.89 6.40
CA TRP A 124 -6.39 1.78 5.82
C TRP A 124 -6.72 1.47 4.34
N GLY A 125 -6.11 0.45 3.76
CA GLY A 125 -6.27 0.08 2.35
C GLY A 125 -5.22 0.71 1.45
N THR A 126 -5.58 0.87 0.17
CA THR A 126 -4.68 1.36 -0.89
C THR A 126 -4.90 2.83 -1.19
N LEU A 127 -3.92 3.50 -1.79
CA LEU A 127 -3.96 4.95 -2.02
C LEU A 127 -4.73 5.34 -3.29
N ASN A 128 -5.53 6.39 -3.19
CA ASN A 128 -5.84 7.27 -4.31
C ASN A 128 -4.79 8.39 -4.37
N ALA A 129 -3.72 8.17 -5.14
CA ALA A 129 -2.50 9.00 -5.11
C ALA A 129 -2.79 10.50 -5.24
N THR A 130 -3.68 10.87 -6.17
CA THR A 130 -3.93 12.28 -6.49
C THR A 130 -4.69 12.98 -5.37
N ARG A 131 -5.69 12.30 -4.78
CA ARG A 131 -6.53 12.83 -3.70
C ARG A 131 -5.75 12.90 -2.40
N LEU A 132 -5.16 11.78 -2.01
CA LEU A 132 -4.36 11.69 -0.79
C LEU A 132 -3.17 12.66 -0.80
N ALA A 133 -2.46 12.83 -1.93
CA ALA A 133 -1.39 13.82 -2.01
C ALA A 133 -1.89 15.27 -1.90
N ALA A 134 -3.11 15.59 -2.37
CA ALA A 134 -3.69 16.92 -2.19
C ALA A 134 -3.99 17.21 -0.71
N ASP A 135 -4.55 16.23 0.00
CA ASP A 135 -4.95 16.40 1.39
C ASP A 135 -3.77 16.31 2.37
N LEU A 136 -2.77 15.49 2.08
CA LEU A 136 -1.49 15.53 2.81
C LEU A 136 -0.83 16.90 2.70
N VAL A 137 -0.78 17.47 1.50
CA VAL A 137 -0.25 18.82 1.28
C VAL A 137 -1.11 19.88 1.95
N SER A 138 -2.43 19.69 2.09
CA SER A 138 -3.30 20.69 2.73
C SER A 138 -3.12 20.78 4.25
N ILE A 139 -2.74 19.66 4.90
CA ILE A 139 -2.56 19.56 6.35
C ILE A 139 -1.15 20.01 6.80
N GLY A 140 -0.13 19.89 5.93
CA GLY A 140 1.24 20.36 6.16
C GLY A 140 1.46 21.84 5.85
#